data_AF-A0A6M1UAE1-F1
#
_entry.id   AF-A0A6M1UAE1-F1
#
_cell.length_a   1.000
_cell.length_b   1.000
_cell.length_c   1.000
_cell.angle_alpha   90.00
_cell.angle_beta   90.00
_cell.angle_gamma   90.00
#
_symmetry.space_group_name_H-M   'P 1'
#
loop_
_entity.id
_entity.type
_entity.pdbx_description
1 polymer ?
#
loop_
_entity_poly.entity_id
_entity_poly.type
_entity_poly.pdbx_seq_one_letter_code
_entity_poly.pdbx_strand_id
1 'polypeptide(L)'
;MRHFAELRAAGPEAADSDRPFPADWFDLPEGLFADLGSMVYLAGMTRYHRPRAMGDMLSLLEPPLRLGQYRLFRSNGFPRAFITWAGLGPEQERRFAVEHQGLRPEDWNSGASVWLVDFVAPFGHIDQIVPMLSANPDLPHVRTLWHNRDGSRYRVVEWARARPEAEVEVRSYGAGQFARLLMGGEG
;
A
#
# COMPACT_ATOMS: atom_id res chain seq x y z
N MET A 1 -13.42 -23.70 36.10
CA MET A 1 -14.69 -23.40 35.38
C MET A 1 -14.91 -21.91 35.14
N ARG A 2 -14.71 -21.00 36.12
CA ARG A 2 -14.90 -19.54 35.95
C ARG A 2 -14.00 -18.88 34.89
N HIS A 3 -12.71 -19.20 34.85
CA HIS A 3 -11.79 -18.66 33.83
C HIS A 3 -12.18 -18.99 32.38
N PHE A 4 -12.72 -20.19 32.14
CA PHE A 4 -13.24 -20.58 30.81
C PHE A 4 -14.57 -19.90 30.48
N ALA A 5 -15.36 -19.49 31.49
CA ALA A 5 -16.57 -18.71 31.25
C ALA A 5 -16.22 -17.26 30.88
N GLU A 6 -15.23 -16.67 31.54
CA GLU A 6 -14.71 -15.34 31.22
C GLU A 6 -14.09 -15.30 29.81
N LEU A 7 -13.31 -16.33 29.41
CA LEU A 7 -12.79 -16.43 28.04
C LEU A 7 -13.88 -16.59 26.97
N ARG A 8 -15.00 -17.26 27.27
CA ARG A 8 -16.14 -17.36 26.35
C ARG A 8 -16.94 -16.07 26.28
N ALA A 9 -17.06 -15.35 27.40
CA ALA A 9 -17.71 -14.05 27.45
C ALA A 9 -16.90 -12.97 26.72
N ALA A 10 -15.56 -13.08 26.74
CA ALA A 10 -14.63 -12.31 25.91
C ALA A 10 -14.52 -12.83 24.47
N GLY A 11 -15.48 -13.66 24.03
CA GLY A 11 -15.55 -14.17 22.67
C GLY A 11 -15.60 -13.04 21.62
N PRO A 12 -15.57 -13.38 20.32
CA PRO A 12 -15.56 -12.38 19.27
C PRO A 12 -16.76 -11.44 19.40
N GLU A 13 -16.54 -10.17 19.06
CA GLU A 13 -17.62 -9.19 18.99
C GLU A 13 -18.72 -9.67 18.04
N ALA A 14 -19.95 -9.23 18.28
CA ALA A 14 -21.07 -9.53 17.39
C ALA A 14 -20.74 -9.00 16.00
N ALA A 15 -21.01 -9.80 14.96
CA ALA A 15 -20.76 -9.38 13.60
C ALA A 15 -21.67 -8.19 13.23
N ASP A 16 -21.09 -7.17 12.59
CA ASP A 16 -21.84 -6.03 12.04
C ASP A 16 -22.68 -6.40 10.79
N SER A 17 -22.59 -7.66 10.33
CA SER A 17 -23.30 -8.15 9.15
C SER A 17 -23.83 -9.58 9.33
N ASP A 18 -25.06 -9.80 8.85
CA ASP A 18 -25.68 -11.13 8.75
C ASP A 18 -25.14 -11.94 7.57
N ARG A 19 -24.31 -11.35 6.69
CA ARG A 19 -23.69 -12.06 5.57
C ARG A 19 -22.50 -12.86 6.09
N PRO A 20 -22.51 -14.20 5.98
CA PRO A 20 -21.38 -15.01 6.41
C PRO A 20 -20.18 -14.76 5.50
N PHE A 21 -18.97 -14.85 6.07
CA PHE A 21 -17.75 -14.92 5.27
C PHE A 21 -17.74 -16.20 4.41
N PRO A 22 -17.02 -16.18 3.26
CA PRO A 22 -16.71 -17.39 2.52
C PRO A 22 -16.04 -18.46 3.41
N ALA A 23 -16.22 -19.74 3.05
CA ALA A 23 -15.83 -20.88 3.89
C ALA A 23 -14.32 -20.94 4.24
N ASP A 24 -13.47 -20.35 3.40
CA ASP A 24 -12.01 -20.35 3.46
C ASP A 24 -11.44 -18.94 3.63
N TRP A 25 -12.28 -17.96 3.97
CA TRP A 25 -11.90 -16.54 4.01
C TRP A 25 -10.70 -16.26 4.94
N PHE A 26 -10.57 -17.05 6.01
CA PHE A 26 -9.51 -16.91 7.01
C PHE A 26 -8.35 -17.90 6.84
N ASP A 27 -8.42 -18.79 5.86
CA ASP A 27 -7.44 -19.87 5.63
C ASP A 27 -6.28 -19.41 4.73
N LEU A 28 -5.59 -18.35 5.15
CA LEU A 28 -4.43 -17.82 4.41
C LEU A 28 -3.23 -18.79 4.52
N PRO A 29 -2.45 -19.00 3.45
CA PRO A 29 -1.22 -19.78 3.52
C PRO A 29 -0.21 -19.21 4.53
N GLU A 30 0.55 -20.09 5.19
CA GLU A 30 1.59 -19.71 6.17
C GLU A 30 2.58 -18.66 5.63
N GLY A 31 2.96 -18.77 4.35
CA GLY A 31 3.85 -17.83 3.69
C GLY A 31 3.32 -16.39 3.69
N LEU A 32 2.01 -16.19 3.55
CA LEU A 32 1.40 -14.85 3.61
C LEU A 32 1.47 -14.27 5.02
N PHE A 33 1.28 -15.08 6.07
CA PHE A 33 1.46 -14.62 7.44
C PHE A 33 2.92 -14.27 7.74
N ALA A 34 3.88 -15.05 7.21
CA ALA A 34 5.31 -14.75 7.34
C ALA A 34 5.69 -13.43 6.64
N ASP A 35 5.12 -13.17 5.47
CA ASP A 35 5.30 -11.91 4.74
C ASP A 35 4.65 -10.74 5.47
N LEU A 36 3.41 -10.90 5.96
CA LEU A 36 2.73 -9.88 6.78
C LEU A 36 3.53 -9.52 8.03
N GLY A 37 4.02 -10.53 8.77
CA GLY A 37 4.88 -10.31 9.93
C GLY A 37 6.17 -9.56 9.58
N SER A 38 6.77 -9.89 8.44
CA SER A 38 7.95 -9.18 7.92
C SER A 38 7.64 -7.73 7.57
N MET A 39 6.50 -7.46 6.93
CA MET A 39 6.06 -6.11 6.56
C MET A 39 5.77 -5.26 7.80
N VAL A 40 5.05 -5.80 8.79
CA VAL A 40 4.79 -5.13 10.07
C VAL A 40 6.10 -4.82 10.81
N TYR A 41 7.03 -5.78 10.86
CA TYR A 41 8.35 -5.59 11.46
C TYR A 41 9.13 -4.45 10.79
N LEU A 42 9.21 -4.46 9.45
CA LEU A 42 9.89 -3.41 8.67
C LEU A 42 9.23 -2.04 8.87
N ALA A 43 7.90 -1.98 8.86
CA ALA A 43 7.13 -0.75 9.09
C ALA A 43 7.43 -0.17 10.48
N GLY A 44 7.43 -1.01 11.52
CA GLY A 44 7.75 -0.63 12.90
C GLY A 44 9.15 -0.02 13.09
N MET A 45 10.07 -0.25 12.16
CA MET A 45 11.41 0.36 12.19
C MET A 45 11.46 1.77 11.61
N THR A 46 10.43 2.23 10.89
CA THR A 46 10.43 3.57 10.26
C THR A 46 9.72 4.61 11.14
N ARG A 47 10.19 5.87 11.11
CA ARG A 47 9.56 6.96 11.89
C ARG A 47 8.11 7.25 11.45
N TYR A 48 7.81 7.12 10.16
CA TYR A 48 6.51 7.43 9.59
C TYR A 48 5.45 6.37 9.94
N HIS A 49 5.82 5.08 9.91
CA HIS A 49 4.85 3.99 10.11
C HIS A 49 4.78 3.51 11.57
N ARG A 50 5.87 3.63 12.36
CA ARG A 50 5.94 3.16 13.76
C ARG A 50 4.81 3.65 14.68
N PRO A 51 4.32 4.90 14.59
CA PRO A 51 3.29 5.38 15.51
C PRO A 51 1.90 4.77 15.29
N ARG A 52 1.67 4.03 14.20
CA ARG A 52 0.35 3.46 13.88
C ARG A 52 -0.01 2.34 14.85
N ALA A 53 -1.29 2.26 15.19
CA ALA A 53 -1.80 1.12 15.95
C ALA A 53 -1.69 -0.16 15.12
N MET A 54 -1.55 -1.31 15.79
CA MET A 54 -1.46 -2.60 15.11
C MET A 54 -2.68 -2.88 14.24
N GLY A 55 -3.89 -2.56 14.74
CA GLY A 55 -5.13 -2.70 13.97
C GLY A 55 -5.09 -1.90 12.66
N ASP A 56 -4.63 -0.64 12.71
CA ASP A 56 -4.51 0.20 11.51
C ASP A 56 -3.47 -0.35 10.52
N MET A 57 -2.36 -0.89 11.02
CA MET A 57 -1.34 -1.52 10.18
C MET A 57 -1.89 -2.76 9.47
N LEU A 58 -2.66 -3.59 10.18
CA LEU A 58 -3.30 -4.76 9.59
C LEU A 58 -4.32 -4.35 8.51
N SER A 59 -5.17 -3.37 8.79
CA SER A 59 -6.13 -2.84 7.81
C SER A 59 -5.47 -2.25 6.56
N LEU A 60 -4.25 -1.70 6.69
CA LEU A 60 -3.47 -1.17 5.57
C LEU A 60 -2.82 -2.29 4.74
N LEU A 61 -2.25 -3.31 5.39
CA LEU A 61 -1.42 -4.31 4.73
C LEU A 61 -2.19 -5.55 4.29
N GLU A 62 -3.36 -5.83 4.86
CA GLU A 62 -4.14 -7.02 4.52
C GLU A 62 -4.74 -6.99 3.11
N PRO A 63 -5.33 -5.87 2.62
CA PRO A 63 -5.84 -5.81 1.26
C PRO A 63 -4.79 -6.09 0.18
N PRO A 64 -3.59 -5.44 0.17
CA PRO A 64 -2.57 -5.78 -0.82
C PRO A 64 -2.00 -7.18 -0.64
N LEU A 65 -1.93 -7.70 0.60
CA LEU A 65 -1.50 -9.08 0.85
C LEU A 65 -2.43 -10.07 0.14
N ARG A 66 -3.76 -9.91 0.31
CA ARG A 66 -4.76 -10.78 -0.33
C ARG A 66 -4.80 -10.65 -1.84
N LEU A 67 -4.62 -9.44 -2.35
CA LEU A 67 -4.62 -9.17 -3.79
C LEU A 67 -3.29 -9.56 -4.46
N GLY A 68 -2.28 -9.99 -3.69
CA GLY A 68 -0.93 -10.21 -4.20
C GLY A 68 -0.26 -8.92 -4.70
N GLN A 69 -0.77 -7.75 -4.27
CA GLN A 69 -0.30 -6.43 -4.66
C GLN A 69 0.79 -5.90 -3.74
N TYR A 70 1.79 -6.75 -3.44
CA TYR A 70 2.94 -6.40 -2.63
C TYR A 70 4.20 -7.11 -3.12
N ARG A 71 5.36 -6.59 -2.73
CA ARG A 71 6.64 -7.26 -2.94
C ARG A 71 7.54 -7.08 -1.74
N LEU A 72 8.02 -8.18 -1.18
CA LEU A 72 8.99 -8.20 -0.10
C LEU A 72 10.39 -8.47 -0.66
N PHE A 73 11.30 -7.51 -0.45
CA PHE A 73 12.69 -7.60 -0.88
C PHE A 73 13.53 -8.23 0.21
N ARG A 74 14.32 -9.23 -0.16
CA ARG A 74 15.20 -9.97 0.75
C ARG A 74 16.66 -9.86 0.32
N SER A 75 17.55 -9.84 1.29
CA SER A 75 19.00 -9.98 1.09
C SER A 75 19.50 -11.09 2.01
N ASN A 76 20.14 -12.10 1.41
CA ASN A 76 20.56 -13.34 2.07
C ASN A 76 19.41 -14.03 2.83
N GLY A 77 18.21 -14.03 2.25
CA GLY A 77 17.00 -14.62 2.87
C GLY A 77 16.29 -13.73 3.89
N PHE A 78 16.88 -12.61 4.31
CA PHE A 78 16.31 -11.73 5.34
C PHE A 78 15.54 -10.55 4.73
N PRO A 79 14.37 -10.16 5.28
CA PRO A 79 13.57 -9.04 4.78
C PRO A 79 14.31 -7.70 4.96
N ARG A 80 14.34 -6.89 3.91
CA ARG A 80 15.05 -5.59 3.89
C ARG A 80 14.16 -4.41 3.53
N ALA A 81 13.15 -4.64 2.71
CA ALA A 81 12.20 -3.63 2.32
C ALA A 81 10.92 -4.30 1.80
N PHE A 82 9.82 -3.58 1.75
CA PHE A 82 8.65 -3.99 0.99
C PHE A 82 8.03 -2.80 0.26
N ILE A 83 7.25 -3.12 -0.76
CA ILE A 83 6.31 -2.20 -1.38
C ILE A 83 4.91 -2.80 -1.44
N THR A 84 3.91 -1.94 -1.50
CA THR A 84 2.52 -2.28 -1.84
C THR A 84 2.07 -1.39 -2.99
N TRP A 85 1.16 -1.87 -3.83
CA TRP A 85 0.59 -1.05 -4.89
C TRP A 85 -0.93 -1.24 -5.00
N ALA A 86 -1.58 -0.27 -5.64
CA ALA A 86 -3.00 -0.29 -5.93
C ALA A 86 -3.26 0.11 -7.39
N GLY A 87 -4.27 -0.50 -8.00
CA GLY A 87 -4.88 -0.02 -9.23
C GLY A 87 -6.13 0.79 -8.89
N LEU A 88 -6.09 2.11 -9.05
CA LEU A 88 -7.17 3.00 -8.64
C LEU A 88 -8.05 3.40 -9.83
N GLY A 89 -9.36 3.41 -9.59
CA GLY A 89 -10.34 4.09 -10.45
C GLY A 89 -10.26 5.61 -10.29
N PRO A 90 -10.87 6.39 -11.20
CA PRO A 90 -10.77 7.86 -11.20
C PRO A 90 -11.19 8.51 -9.88
N GLU A 91 -12.29 8.03 -9.29
CA GLU A 91 -12.80 8.58 -8.02
C GLU A 91 -11.90 8.22 -6.84
N GLN A 92 -11.43 6.97 -6.77
CA GLN A 92 -10.52 6.51 -5.73
C GLN A 92 -9.17 7.21 -5.82
N GLU A 93 -8.65 7.43 -7.05
CA GLU A 93 -7.44 8.18 -7.29
C GLU A 93 -7.56 9.63 -6.81
N ARG A 94 -8.67 10.31 -7.14
CA ARG A 94 -8.91 11.67 -6.68
C ARG A 94 -8.99 11.72 -5.15
N ARG A 95 -9.76 10.82 -4.53
CA ARG A 95 -9.90 10.74 -3.07
C ARG A 95 -8.57 10.47 -2.37
N PHE A 96 -7.77 9.55 -2.90
CA PHE A 96 -6.47 9.20 -2.35
C PHE A 96 -5.46 10.35 -2.52
N ALA A 97 -5.33 10.86 -3.73
CA ALA A 97 -4.23 11.76 -4.09
C ALA A 97 -4.49 13.25 -3.82
N VAL A 98 -5.76 13.67 -3.89
CA VAL A 98 -6.14 15.08 -3.76
C VAL A 98 -6.78 15.34 -2.40
N GLU A 99 -7.73 14.50 -2.00
CA GLU A 99 -8.43 14.65 -0.70
C GLU A 99 -7.64 14.05 0.46
N HIS A 100 -6.56 13.33 0.16
CA HIS A 100 -5.63 12.76 1.14
C HIS A 100 -6.33 11.81 2.13
N GLN A 101 -7.30 11.04 1.63
CA GLN A 101 -7.98 10.01 2.41
C GLN A 101 -7.33 8.64 2.15
N GLY A 102 -7.21 7.82 3.20
CA GLY A 102 -6.68 6.47 3.08
C GLY A 102 -7.54 5.57 2.17
N LEU A 103 -6.90 4.59 1.54
CA LEU A 103 -7.60 3.57 0.74
C LEU A 103 -8.42 2.66 1.66
N ARG A 104 -9.64 2.36 1.21
CA ARG A 104 -10.49 1.29 1.74
C ARG A 104 -10.14 -0.02 1.04
N PRO A 105 -10.44 -1.19 1.64
CA PRO A 105 -10.14 -2.49 1.04
C PRO A 105 -10.62 -2.61 -0.42
N GLU A 106 -11.82 -2.12 -0.73
CA GLU A 106 -12.43 -2.16 -2.07
C GLU A 106 -11.74 -1.25 -3.10
N ASP A 107 -10.93 -0.28 -2.67
CA ASP A 107 -10.28 0.67 -3.58
C ASP A 107 -9.04 0.09 -4.27
N TRP A 108 -8.37 -0.88 -3.64
CA TRP A 108 -7.03 -1.33 -4.00
C TRP A 108 -6.90 -1.88 -5.43
N ASN A 109 -7.99 -2.36 -6.02
CA ASN A 109 -8.03 -2.90 -7.37
C ASN A 109 -9.28 -2.39 -8.14
N SER A 110 -9.54 -1.09 -8.02
CA SER A 110 -10.72 -0.42 -8.58
C SER A 110 -10.51 0.14 -10.00
N GLY A 111 -9.29 0.14 -10.53
CA GLY A 111 -9.03 0.66 -11.88
C GLY A 111 -7.58 0.52 -12.34
N ALA A 112 -7.26 1.20 -13.45
CA ALA A 112 -5.99 1.04 -14.15
C ALA A 112 -4.87 2.00 -13.69
N SER A 113 -5.16 3.00 -12.84
CA SER A 113 -4.14 3.93 -12.39
C SER A 113 -3.25 3.29 -11.33
N VAL A 114 -1.98 3.03 -11.65
CA VAL A 114 -1.06 2.32 -10.75
C VAL A 114 -0.43 3.27 -9.74
N TRP A 115 -0.66 2.99 -8.46
CA TRP A 115 -0.11 3.72 -7.33
C TRP A 115 0.76 2.83 -6.47
N LEU A 116 2.00 3.25 -6.23
CA LEU A 116 2.83 2.74 -5.16
C LEU A 116 2.35 3.35 -3.84
N VAL A 117 1.69 2.56 -3.00
CA VAL A 117 1.02 3.02 -1.78
C VAL A 117 2.00 3.08 -0.63
N ASP A 118 2.71 1.99 -0.36
CA ASP A 118 3.77 1.93 0.64
C ASP A 118 5.12 1.62 -0.01
N PHE A 119 6.15 2.33 0.44
CA PHE A 119 7.56 1.97 0.20
C PHE A 119 8.28 2.04 1.53
N VAL A 120 8.61 0.88 2.09
CA VAL A 120 9.25 0.75 3.40
C VAL A 120 10.61 0.08 3.24
N ALA A 121 11.68 0.83 3.43
CA ALA A 121 13.07 0.34 3.37
C ALA A 121 13.92 0.91 4.53
N PRO A 122 13.72 0.43 5.77
CA PRO A 122 14.31 1.01 6.98
C PRO A 122 15.85 0.94 7.03
N PHE A 123 16.46 0.11 6.19
CA PHE A 123 17.92 -0.06 6.12
C PHE A 123 18.58 0.67 4.95
N GLY A 124 17.87 1.59 4.27
CA GLY A 124 18.46 2.43 3.21
C GLY A 124 18.55 1.78 1.83
N HIS A 125 17.77 0.73 1.54
CA HIS A 125 17.81 0.04 0.23
C HIS A 125 17.05 0.78 -0.90
N ILE A 126 16.62 2.02 -0.67
CA ILE A 126 15.82 2.80 -1.64
C ILE A 126 16.60 2.97 -2.95
N ASP A 127 17.89 3.32 -2.87
CA ASP A 127 18.74 3.59 -4.04
C ASP A 127 19.00 2.35 -4.90
N GLN A 128 18.76 1.15 -4.36
CA GLN A 128 18.84 -0.11 -5.12
C GLN A 128 17.49 -0.48 -5.73
N ILE A 129 16.41 -0.29 -4.96
CA ILE A 129 15.06 -0.73 -5.35
C ILE A 129 14.43 0.22 -6.37
N VAL A 130 14.56 1.54 -6.20
CA VAL A 130 13.94 2.52 -7.12
C VAL A 130 14.40 2.29 -8.56
N PRO A 131 15.70 2.17 -8.88
CA PRO A 131 16.13 1.88 -10.25
C PRO A 131 15.56 0.56 -10.78
N MET A 132 15.46 -0.49 -9.96
CA MET A 132 14.87 -1.77 -10.36
C MET A 132 13.39 -1.62 -10.73
N LEU A 133 12.62 -0.87 -9.94
CA LEU A 133 11.20 -0.63 -10.20
C LEU A 133 11.02 0.25 -11.45
N SER A 134 11.79 1.34 -11.54
CA SER A 134 11.73 2.26 -12.67
C SER A 134 12.16 1.61 -13.98
N ALA A 135 12.97 0.55 -13.96
CA ALA A 135 13.39 -0.18 -15.15
C ALA A 135 12.31 -1.11 -15.74
N ASN A 136 11.17 -1.32 -15.05
CA ASN A 136 10.11 -2.18 -15.56
C ASN A 136 9.40 -1.54 -16.78
N PRO A 137 9.53 -2.09 -18.00
CA PRO A 137 8.90 -1.52 -19.20
C PRO A 137 7.37 -1.66 -19.22
N ASP A 138 6.83 -2.63 -18.47
CA ASP A 138 5.39 -2.94 -18.45
C ASP A 138 4.58 -1.98 -17.57
N LEU A 139 5.28 -1.14 -16.81
CA LEU A 139 4.70 -0.08 -16.00
C LEU A 139 5.07 1.27 -16.62
N PRO A 140 4.37 1.70 -17.68
CA PRO A 140 4.68 2.95 -18.36
C PRO A 140 4.43 4.16 -17.46
N HIS A 141 3.65 3.97 -16.40
CA HIS A 141 3.16 5.03 -15.54
C HIS A 141 2.92 4.51 -14.13
N VAL A 142 3.55 5.14 -13.13
CA VAL A 142 3.39 4.83 -11.71
C VAL A 142 3.38 6.13 -10.90
N ARG A 143 2.49 6.23 -9.92
CA ARG A 143 2.41 7.38 -8.99
C ARG A 143 2.65 6.96 -7.55
N THR A 144 3.07 7.90 -6.71
CA THR A 144 3.12 7.71 -5.25
C THR A 144 2.85 9.01 -4.51
N LEU A 145 2.42 8.90 -3.25
CA LEU A 145 2.39 10.01 -2.31
C LEU A 145 3.72 10.09 -1.55
N TRP A 146 4.58 10.98 -2.01
CA TRP A 146 5.78 11.34 -1.26
C TRP A 146 5.38 12.22 -0.07
N HIS A 147 5.85 11.86 1.12
CA HIS A 147 5.69 12.66 2.33
C HIS A 147 7.03 13.22 2.78
N ASN A 148 7.02 14.44 3.30
CA ASN A 148 8.20 14.97 3.98
C ASN A 148 8.44 14.23 5.31
N ARG A 149 9.62 14.46 5.92
CA ARG A 149 10.09 13.71 7.10
C ARG A 149 9.12 13.70 8.30
N ASP A 150 8.36 14.77 8.48
CA ASP A 150 7.41 14.91 9.58
C ASP A 150 5.96 14.55 9.21
N GLY A 151 5.67 14.28 7.93
CA GLY A 151 4.34 13.97 7.44
C GLY A 151 3.40 15.17 7.29
N SER A 152 3.87 16.40 7.51
CA SER A 152 3.04 17.61 7.40
C SER A 152 2.80 18.07 5.96
N ARG A 153 3.59 17.57 5.00
CA ARG A 153 3.47 17.90 3.58
C ARG A 153 3.59 16.64 2.75
N TYR A 154 2.81 16.60 1.68
CA TYR A 154 2.93 15.56 0.67
C TYR A 154 2.96 16.16 -0.73
N ARG A 155 3.45 15.36 -1.68
CA ARG A 155 3.39 15.63 -3.12
C ARG A 155 3.03 14.34 -3.84
N VAL A 156 2.33 14.46 -4.95
CA VAL A 156 2.22 13.36 -5.90
C VAL A 156 3.51 13.34 -6.71
N VAL A 157 4.21 12.22 -6.71
CA VAL A 157 5.35 11.98 -7.59
C VAL A 157 4.92 10.96 -8.64
N GLU A 158 5.20 11.27 -9.89
CA GLU A 158 4.84 10.46 -11.06
C GLU A 158 6.12 10.07 -11.80
N TRP A 159 6.28 8.77 -12.02
CA TRP A 159 7.26 8.22 -12.96
C TRP A 159 6.50 7.80 -14.21
N ALA A 160 6.89 8.34 -15.36
CA ALA A 160 6.27 8.03 -16.63
C ALA A 160 7.31 7.83 -17.73
N ARG A 161 6.99 6.95 -18.69
CA ARG A 161 7.74 6.78 -19.94
C ARG A 161 6.74 6.75 -21.09
N ALA A 162 7.08 7.38 -22.21
CA ALA A 162 6.19 7.39 -23.39
C ALA A 162 6.08 6.03 -24.09
N ARG A 163 7.12 5.19 -23.96
CA ARG A 163 7.21 3.84 -24.52
C ARG A 163 8.21 3.01 -23.71
N PRO A 164 8.18 1.66 -23.78
CA PRO A 164 9.08 0.78 -23.04
C PRO A 164 10.56 1.16 -23.07
N GLU A 165 11.08 1.56 -24.23
CA GLU A 165 12.49 1.92 -24.46
C GLU A 165 12.85 3.37 -24.06
N ALA A 166 11.85 4.21 -23.72
CA ALA A 166 12.10 5.61 -23.40
C ALA A 166 12.70 5.78 -21.99
N GLU A 167 13.40 6.90 -21.80
CA GLU A 167 13.82 7.32 -20.46
C GLU A 167 12.62 7.60 -19.56
N VAL A 168 12.81 7.39 -18.26
CA VAL A 168 11.79 7.69 -17.24
C VAL A 168 11.85 9.17 -16.92
N GLU A 169 10.73 9.85 -17.12
CA GLU A 169 10.51 11.21 -16.64
C GLU A 169 9.90 11.17 -15.24
N VAL A 170 10.45 11.98 -14.34
CA VAL A 170 9.91 12.16 -12.98
C VAL A 170 9.28 13.53 -12.87
N ARG A 171 8.00 13.56 -12.51
CA ARG A 171 7.22 14.79 -12.30
C ARG A 171 6.69 14.83 -10.88
N SER A 172 6.46 16.03 -10.37
CA SER A 172 5.92 16.19 -9.02
C SER A 172 4.89 17.31 -8.93
N TYR A 173 3.76 17.00 -8.32
CA TYR A 173 2.58 17.85 -8.25
C TYR A 173 2.19 18.12 -6.80
N GLY A 174 1.78 19.36 -6.51
CA GLY A 174 0.92 19.62 -5.35
C GLY A 174 -0.52 19.16 -5.62
N ALA A 175 -1.32 18.96 -4.57
CA ALA A 175 -2.70 18.45 -4.69
C ALA A 175 -3.56 19.22 -5.71
N GLY A 176 -3.50 20.57 -5.69
CA GLY A 176 -4.25 21.39 -6.65
C GLY A 176 -3.74 21.32 -8.10
N GLN A 177 -2.43 21.08 -8.31
CA GLN A 177 -1.89 20.83 -9.65
C GLN A 177 -2.34 19.47 -10.16
N PHE A 178 -2.32 18.45 -9.29
CA PHE A 178 -2.75 17.10 -9.64
C PHE A 178 -4.25 17.03 -9.90
N ALA A 179 -5.08 17.74 -9.13
CA ALA A 179 -6.52 17.82 -9.37
C ALA A 179 -6.84 18.37 -10.77
N ARG A 180 -6.10 19.40 -11.23
CA ARG A 180 -6.24 19.91 -12.60
C ARG A 180 -5.78 18.92 -13.66
N LEU A 181 -4.74 18.14 -13.37
CA LEU A 181 -4.28 17.08 -14.26
C LEU A 181 -5.36 16.01 -14.45
N LEU A 182 -6.00 15.57 -13.36
CA LEU A 182 -7.09 14.58 -13.43
C LEU A 182 -8.29 15.08 -14.24
N MET A 183 -8.64 16.37 -14.14
CA MET A 183 -9.73 16.96 -14.92
C MET A 183 -9.40 17.20 -16.40
N GLY A 184 -8.12 17.34 -16.74
CA GLY A 184 -7.66 17.59 -18.11
C GLY A 184 -7.29 16.33 -18.90
N GLY A 185 -7.43 15.14 -18.30
CA GLY A 185 -6.99 13.85 -18.86
C GLY A 185 -8.05 13.07 -19.63
N GLU A 186 -9.22 13.65 -19.92
CA GLU A 186 -10.17 13.07 -20.89
C GLU A 186 -9.76 13.48 -22.32
N GLY A 187 -8.94 12.64 -22.94
CA GLY A 187 -8.52 12.75 -24.35
C GLY A 187 -7.90 11.45 -24.85
#